data_AF-A0A2U2SRN9-F1
#
_entry.id   AF-A0A2U2SRN9-F1
#
_cell.length_a   1.000
_cell.length_b   1.000
_cell.length_c   1.000
_cell.angle_alpha   90.00
_cell.angle_beta   90.00
_cell.angle_gamma   90.00
#
_symmetry.space_group_name_H-M   'P 1'
#
loop_
_entity.id
_entity.type
_entity.pdbx_description
1 polymer ?
#
loop_
_entity_poly.entity_id
_entity_poly.type
_entity_poly.pdbx_seq_one_letter_code
_entity_poly.pdbx_strand_id
1 'polypeptide(L)'
;MALAAAYLTKAPAPRMRAPARRLEYLIRLARERAADAVICAYSKFCDLPLAEYPLLKADMERIGIPVLLLELEDEALSGQQRTRVEAFLETVRAHG
;
A
#
# COMPACT_ATOMS: atom_id res chain seq x y z
N MET A 1 11.64 -28.70 9.83
CA MET A 1 10.84 -27.97 8.81
C MET A 1 10.26 -26.61 9.27
N ALA A 2 10.44 -26.18 10.53
CA ALA A 2 9.85 -24.93 11.02
C ALA A 2 10.27 -23.65 10.27
N LEU A 3 11.53 -23.57 9.82
CA LEU A 3 12.03 -22.39 9.11
C LEU A 3 11.32 -22.18 7.76
N ALA A 4 11.19 -23.22 6.95
CA ALA A 4 10.53 -23.13 5.64
C ALA A 4 9.06 -22.70 5.79
N ALA A 5 8.34 -23.30 6.74
CA ALA A 5 6.97 -22.93 7.05
C ALA A 5 6.87 -21.44 7.45
N ALA A 6 7.76 -20.99 8.34
CA ALA A 6 7.79 -19.59 8.77
C ALA A 6 8.03 -18.61 7.63
N TYR A 7 8.82 -18.94 6.59
CA TYR A 7 8.98 -18.08 5.41
C TYR A 7 7.72 -18.00 4.55
N LEU A 8 6.99 -19.12 4.40
CA LEU A 8 5.79 -19.19 3.56
C LEU A 8 4.56 -18.55 4.21
N THR A 9 4.53 -18.45 5.54
CA THR A 9 3.43 -17.86 6.32
C THR A 9 3.60 -16.37 6.60
N LYS A 10 4.71 -15.74 6.18
CA LYS A 10 4.88 -14.28 6.29
C LYS A 10 3.80 -13.54 5.50
N ALA A 11 3.62 -12.26 5.83
CA ALA A 11 2.83 -11.35 5.01
C ALA A 11 3.29 -11.43 3.54
N PRO A 12 2.38 -11.60 2.59
CA PRO A 12 2.73 -11.78 1.19
C PRO A 12 3.39 -10.51 0.63
N ALA A 13 4.54 -10.68 -0.01
CA ALA A 13 5.30 -9.61 -0.63
C ALA A 13 5.08 -9.59 -2.15
N PRO A 14 5.22 -8.44 -2.84
CA PRO A 14 5.14 -8.37 -4.30
C PRO A 14 6.12 -9.33 -5.00
N ARG A 15 7.27 -9.60 -4.35
CA ARG A 15 8.29 -10.57 -4.81
C ARG A 15 7.80 -12.01 -4.94
N MET A 16 6.70 -12.38 -4.28
CA MET A 16 6.14 -13.72 -4.38
C MET A 16 5.37 -13.95 -5.69
N ARG A 17 5.15 -12.92 -6.52
CA ARG A 17 4.43 -12.99 -7.80
C ARG A 17 3.05 -13.66 -7.70
N ALA A 18 2.38 -13.45 -6.56
CA ALA A 18 1.03 -13.92 -6.28
C ALA A 18 0.14 -12.71 -5.89
N PRO A 19 -0.15 -11.81 -6.85
CA PRO A 19 -0.79 -10.53 -6.55
C PRO A 19 -2.16 -10.72 -5.88
N ALA A 20 -2.98 -11.68 -6.32
CA ALA A 20 -4.27 -11.97 -5.70
C ALA A 20 -4.16 -12.23 -4.19
N ARG A 21 -3.25 -13.13 -3.77
CA ARG A 21 -3.00 -13.43 -2.35
C ARG A 21 -2.58 -12.19 -1.56
N ARG A 22 -1.78 -11.31 -2.17
CA ARG A 22 -1.31 -10.08 -1.53
C ARG A 22 -2.41 -9.04 -1.41
N LEU A 23 -3.16 -8.80 -2.48
CA LEU A 23 -4.28 -7.86 -2.51
C LEU A 23 -5.36 -8.25 -1.49
N GLU A 24 -5.76 -9.53 -1.47
CA GLU A 24 -6.69 -10.05 -0.48
C GLU A 24 -6.20 -9.85 0.95
N TYR A 25 -4.91 -10.12 1.20
CA TYR A 25 -4.29 -9.89 2.51
C TYR A 25 -4.35 -8.41 2.91
N LEU A 26 -4.02 -7.49 2.00
CA LEU A 26 -4.01 -6.05 2.26
C LEU A 26 -5.42 -5.51 2.50
N ILE A 27 -6.41 -5.93 1.71
CA ILE A 27 -7.82 -5.55 1.88
C ILE A 27 -8.34 -6.01 3.23
N ARG A 28 -8.08 -7.28 3.57
CA ARG A 28 -8.46 -7.83 4.87
C ARG A 28 -7.82 -7.03 6.01
N LEU A 29 -6.52 -6.74 5.90
CA LEU A 29 -5.80 -5.96 6.90
C LEU A 29 -6.38 -4.55 7.05
N ALA A 30 -6.68 -3.86 5.95
CA ALA A 30 -7.26 -2.52 5.98
C ALA A 30 -8.62 -2.50 6.70
N ARG A 31 -9.48 -3.50 6.42
CA ARG A 31 -10.77 -3.68 7.10
C ARG A 31 -10.62 -4.02 8.58
N GLU A 32 -9.75 -4.96 8.92
CA GLU A 32 -9.47 -5.37 10.31
C GLU A 32 -8.94 -4.22 11.16
N ARG A 33 -8.25 -3.27 10.54
CA ARG A 33 -7.70 -2.08 11.20
C ARG A 33 -8.62 -0.85 11.13
N ALA A 34 -9.78 -0.97 10.49
CA ALA A 34 -10.67 0.16 10.20
C ALA A 34 -9.90 1.36 9.61
N ALA A 35 -9.05 1.08 8.61
CA ALA A 35 -8.22 2.12 8.01
C ALA A 35 -9.06 3.06 7.13
N ASP A 36 -8.95 4.36 7.39
CA ASP A 36 -9.63 5.41 6.60
C ASP A 36 -8.97 5.67 5.25
N ALA A 37 -7.68 5.33 5.11
CA ALA A 37 -6.88 5.56 3.91
C ALA A 37 -5.62 4.69 3.89
N VAL A 38 -5.00 4.54 2.72
CA VAL A 38 -3.71 3.82 2.53
C VAL A 38 -2.69 4.71 1.82
N ILE A 39 -1.45 4.72 2.31
CA ILE A 39 -0.30 5.31 1.61
C ILE A 39 0.64 4.19 1.17
N CYS A 40 0.80 4.06 -0.14
CA CYS A 40 1.75 3.17 -0.79
C CYS A 40 3.10 3.88 -0.92
N ALA A 41 3.93 3.76 0.11
CA ALA A 41 5.28 4.34 0.14
C ALA A 41 6.28 3.38 -0.50
N TYR A 42 6.64 3.61 -1.76
CA TYR A 42 7.50 2.72 -2.55
C TYR A 42 8.83 3.39 -2.86
N SER A 43 9.94 2.67 -2.70
CA SER A 43 11.21 3.14 -3.26
C SER A 43 11.07 3.37 -4.76
N LYS A 44 11.58 4.49 -5.26
CA LYS A 44 11.58 4.81 -6.68
C LYS A 44 12.24 3.67 -7.45
N PHE A 45 11.68 3.35 -8.63
CA PHE A 45 12.11 2.24 -9.49
C PHE A 45 11.94 0.83 -8.90
N CYS A 46 11.10 0.65 -7.86
CA CYS A 46 10.73 -0.68 -7.40
C CYS A 46 9.61 -1.26 -8.27
N ASP A 47 9.97 -1.97 -9.34
CA ASP A 47 9.02 -2.41 -10.38
C ASP A 47 7.89 -3.32 -9.87
N LEU A 48 8.19 -4.20 -8.91
CA LEU A 48 7.21 -5.19 -8.45
C LEU A 48 5.99 -4.57 -7.75
N PRO A 49 6.14 -3.73 -6.70
CA PRO A 49 5.00 -3.04 -6.12
C PRO A 49 4.38 -2.01 -7.08
N LEU A 50 5.16 -1.38 -7.96
CA LEU A 50 4.63 -0.44 -8.96
C LEU A 50 3.73 -1.14 -9.99
N ALA A 51 4.10 -2.34 -10.44
CA ALA A 51 3.28 -3.13 -11.36
C ALA A 51 1.96 -3.62 -10.69
N GLU A 52 1.98 -3.89 -9.38
CA GLU A 52 0.79 -4.30 -8.62
C GLU A 52 -0.11 -3.12 -8.23
N TYR A 53 0.44 -1.90 -8.17
CA TYR A 53 -0.25 -0.70 -7.67
C TYR A 53 -1.61 -0.41 -8.33
N PRO A 54 -1.78 -0.47 -9.68
CA PRO A 54 -3.07 -0.19 -10.29
C PRO A 54 -4.19 -1.10 -9.79
N LEU A 55 -3.89 -2.38 -9.57
CA LEU A 55 -4.84 -3.35 -9.03
C LEU A 55 -5.16 -3.05 -7.56
N LEU A 56 -4.12 -2.78 -6.76
CA LEU A 56 -4.28 -2.41 -5.36
C LEU A 56 -5.16 -1.17 -5.19
N LYS A 57 -4.88 -0.12 -5.97
CA LYS A 57 -5.65 1.13 -5.93
C LYS A 57 -7.11 0.87 -6.27
N ALA A 58 -7.38 0.18 -7.38
CA ALA A 58 -8.74 -0.12 -7.82
C ALA A 58 -9.52 -0.93 -6.77
N ASP A 59 -8.87 -1.93 -6.16
CA ASP A 59 -9.51 -2.77 -5.16
C ASP A 59 -9.83 -2.04 -3.85
N MET A 60 -8.94 -1.16 -3.39
CA MET A 60 -9.15 -0.33 -2.21
C MET A 60 -10.22 0.73 -2.43
N GLU A 61 -10.18 1.42 -3.57
CA GLU A 61 -11.18 2.45 -3.90
C GLU A 61 -12.59 1.84 -4.04
N ARG A 62 -12.69 0.63 -4.58
CA ARG A 62 -13.96 -0.12 -4.66
C ARG A 62 -14.57 -0.44 -3.29
N ILE A 63 -13.78 -0.47 -2.23
CA ILE A 63 -14.27 -0.65 -0.85
C ILE A 63 -14.31 0.67 -0.06
N GLY A 64 -14.18 1.81 -0.74
CA GLY A 64 -14.27 3.14 -0.13
C GLY A 64 -12.99 3.63 0.54
N ILE A 65 -11.84 2.97 0.32
CA ILE A 65 -10.57 3.37 0.94
C ILE A 65 -9.71 4.12 -0.09
N PRO A 66 -9.50 5.43 0.06
CA PRO A 66 -8.62 6.20 -0.82
C PRO A 66 -7.15 5.79 -0.65
N VAL A 67 -6.39 5.86 -1.75
CA VAL A 67 -4.99 5.43 -1.78
C VAL A 67 -4.08 6.51 -2.39
N LEU A 68 -2.96 6.80 -1.72
CA LEU A 68 -1.89 7.66 -2.23
C LEU A 68 -0.66 6.83 -2.59
N LEU A 69 -0.14 6.95 -3.81
CA LEU A 69 1.21 6.50 -4.17
C LEU A 69 2.24 7.58 -3.84
N LEU A 70 3.20 7.24 -2.99
CA LEU A 70 4.32 8.09 -2.62
C LEU A 70 5.63 7.38 -2.98
N GLU A 71 6.25 7.79 -4.07
CA GLU A 71 7.57 7.27 -4.47
C GLU A 71 8.67 7.95 -3.65
N LEU A 72 9.56 7.17 -3.06
CA LEU A 72 10.64 7.60 -2.17
C LEU A 72 11.98 7.55 -2.91
N GLU A 73 12.67 8.68 -2.97
CA GLU A 73 14.02 8.83 -3.57
C GLU A 73 15.11 8.71 -2.52
N ASP A 74 14.91 9.36 -1.38
CA ASP A 74 15.85 9.44 -0.26
C ASP A 74 15.20 8.92 1.03
N GLU A 75 16.01 8.80 2.09
CA GLU A 75 15.53 8.45 3.44
C GLU A 75 14.61 9.53 4.03
N ALA A 76 14.77 10.79 3.61
CA ALA A 76 13.97 11.91 4.07
C ALA A 76 12.91 12.32 3.04
N LEU A 77 11.72 12.68 3.52
CA LEU A 77 10.67 13.23 2.66
C LEU A 77 11.02 14.63 2.18
N SER A 78 11.00 14.83 0.86
CA SER A 78 11.09 16.13 0.20
C SER A 78 9.91 17.03 0.57
N GLY A 79 10.09 18.35 0.41
CA GLY A 79 8.99 19.31 0.63
C GLY A 79 7.75 18.99 -0.20
N GLN A 80 7.95 18.61 -1.47
CA GLN A 80 6.86 18.21 -2.36
C GLN A 80 6.12 16.95 -1.87
N GLN A 81 6.86 15.94 -1.39
CA GLN A 81 6.26 14.73 -0.83
C GLN A 81 5.43 15.03 0.43
N ARG A 82 5.92 15.93 1.30
CA ARG A 82 5.17 16.38 2.48
C ARG A 82 3.86 17.05 2.11
N THR A 83 3.89 18.02 1.18
CA THR A 83 2.67 18.71 0.72
C THR A 83 1.67 17.74 0.08
N ARG A 84 2.14 16.72 -0.65
CA ARG A 84 1.26 15.68 -1.21
C ARG A 84 0.56 14.85 -0.11
N VAL A 85 1.27 14.50 0.96
CA VAL A 85 0.69 13.80 2.11
C VAL A 85 -0.31 14.70 2.84
N GLU A 86 0.02 15.98 3.06
CA GLU A 86 -0.88 16.95 3.70
C GLU A 86 -2.20 17.09 2.92
N ALA A 87 -2.13 17.36 1.62
CA ALA A 87 -3.31 17.48 0.76
C ALA A 87 -4.15 16.18 0.70
N PHE A 88 -3.48 15.02 0.73
CA PHE A 88 -4.18 13.74 0.79
C PHE A 88 -4.94 13.57 2.11
N LEU A 89 -4.32 13.91 3.24
CA LEU A 89 -4.96 13.84 4.55
C LEU A 89 -6.13 14.82 4.70
N GLU A 90 -6.05 16.01 4.09
CA GLU A 90 -7.17 16.93 4.00
C GLU A 90 -8.35 16.31 3.24
N THR A 91 -8.07 15.65 2.12
CA THR A 91 -9.10 14.96 1.32
C THR A 91 -9.76 13.84 2.12
N VAL A 92 -8.98 13.02 2.83
CA VAL A 92 -9.50 11.93 3.69
C VAL A 92 -10.41 12.49 4.78
N ARG A 93 -9.99 13.57 5.46
CA ARG A 93 -10.78 14.23 6.50
C ARG A 93 -12.09 14.84 6.00
N ALA A 94 -12.17 15.23 4.73
CA ALA A 94 -13.40 15.78 4.16
C ALA A 94 -14.42 14.70 3.76
N HIS A 95 -14.01 13.43 3.66
CA HIS A 95 -14.86 12.31 3.21
C HIS A 95 -15.26 11.34 4.34
N GLY A 96 -14.75 11.54 5.56
CA GLY A 96 -15.14 10.79 6.78
C GLY A 96 -16.09 11.58 7.66
#